data_AF-A0A379WMX6-F1
#
_entry.id   AF-A0A379WMX6-F1
#
_cell.length_a   1.000
_cell.length_b   1.000
_cell.length_c   1.000
_cell.angle_alpha   90.00
_cell.angle_beta   90.00
_cell.angle_gamma   90.00
#
_symmetry.space_group_name_H-M   'P 1'
#
loop_
_entity.id
_entity.type
_entity.pdbx_description
1 polymer ?
#
loop_
_entity_poly.entity_id
_entity_poly.type
_entity_poly.pdbx_seq_one_letter_code
_entity_poly.pdbx_strand_id
1 'polypeptide(L)'
;MNQARHRDGPIAHINIKKDTSFAMLLEAQRRGYELHYMEMADLYLINGEARARTRTLRVEQNYDKWYEFGSEQEIKLADLDVILMRKDPPFDTEFIYATYILERAEEEGTLIVNKPQSLRDCNEKLYTAWFSDLTPETLVTRNKAQLKAFWEKHGDIIMKPLDGMGGASIFRVKEGDPNIGVIAETLTELGNRYCMAQNYLPRSKMAISASWSSTASRCLTAWRVFRRAAKPAATWRLVVAANPVR
;
A
#
# COMPACT_ATOMS: atom_id res chain seq x y z
N MET A 1 -25.29 25.28 10.25
CA MET A 1 -25.79 24.07 9.58
C MET A 1 -24.67 23.55 8.68
N ASN A 2 -23.76 22.73 9.24
CA ASN A 2 -22.47 22.39 8.62
C ASN A 2 -22.30 20.86 8.67
N GLN A 3 -22.76 20.17 7.61
CA GLN A 3 -22.73 18.70 7.48
C GLN A 3 -22.25 18.23 6.09
N ALA A 4 -21.63 19.10 5.28
CA ALA A 4 -21.25 18.76 3.91
C ALA A 4 -19.80 18.25 3.75
N ARG A 5 -18.92 18.42 4.75
CA ARG A 5 -17.47 18.16 4.58
C ARG A 5 -17.03 16.68 4.64
N HIS A 6 -17.96 15.74 4.79
CA HIS A 6 -17.65 14.30 4.92
C HIS A 6 -18.07 13.41 3.73
N ARG A 7 -18.58 13.97 2.61
CA ARG A 7 -19.09 13.16 1.48
C ARG A 7 -18.07 12.82 0.40
N ASP A 8 -16.92 13.48 0.39
CA ASP A 8 -16.03 13.45 -0.77
C ASP A 8 -14.80 12.53 -0.60
N GLY A 9 -14.67 11.85 0.54
CA GLY A 9 -13.60 10.89 0.76
C GLY A 9 -12.17 11.49 0.73
N PRO A 10 -11.14 10.65 0.63
CA PRO A 10 -9.73 11.09 0.59
C PRO A 10 -9.34 11.90 -0.61
N ILE A 11 -9.99 11.70 -1.76
CA ILE A 11 -9.64 12.45 -2.96
C ILE A 11 -9.82 13.96 -2.73
N ALA A 12 -10.68 14.38 -1.81
CA ALA A 12 -10.82 15.77 -1.37
C ALA A 12 -9.62 16.31 -0.56
N HIS A 13 -8.67 15.47 -0.18
CA HIS A 13 -7.60 15.80 0.77
C HIS A 13 -6.20 15.45 0.27
N ILE A 14 -6.05 15.02 -0.99
CA ILE A 14 -4.75 14.69 -1.57
C ILE A 14 -3.93 15.95 -1.91
N ASN A 15 -2.60 15.80 -1.90
CA ASN A 15 -1.71 16.80 -2.46
C ASN A 15 -1.35 16.45 -3.91
N ILE A 16 -2.04 17.06 -4.88
CA ILE A 16 -1.89 16.77 -6.31
C ILE A 16 -0.47 17.03 -6.87
N LYS A 17 0.42 17.72 -6.14
CA LYS A 17 1.85 17.84 -6.53
C LYS A 17 2.65 16.57 -6.31
N LYS A 18 2.23 15.75 -5.34
CA LYS A 18 3.00 14.60 -4.83
C LYS A 18 2.24 13.27 -4.95
N ASP A 19 0.94 13.33 -5.14
CA ASP A 19 0.09 12.15 -5.19
C ASP A 19 0.26 11.39 -6.51
N THR A 20 0.86 10.20 -6.41
CA THR A 20 1.11 9.34 -7.57
C THR A 20 -0.15 8.65 -8.09
N SER A 21 -1.16 8.46 -7.24
CA SER A 21 -2.47 7.93 -7.67
C SER A 21 -3.18 8.95 -8.56
N PHE A 22 -3.10 10.23 -8.23
CA PHE A 22 -3.61 11.33 -9.03
C PHE A 22 -2.91 11.45 -10.39
N ALA A 23 -1.57 11.33 -10.42
CA ALA A 23 -0.81 11.31 -11.66
C ALA A 23 -1.23 10.15 -12.58
N MET A 24 -1.50 8.96 -12.02
CA MET A 24 -2.03 7.82 -12.78
C MET A 24 -3.43 8.09 -13.35
N LEU A 25 -4.31 8.74 -12.57
CA LEU A 25 -5.66 9.10 -13.01
C LEU A 25 -5.65 10.11 -14.17
N LEU A 26 -4.79 11.14 -14.09
CA LEU A 26 -4.63 12.12 -15.18
C LEU A 26 -4.22 11.44 -16.48
N GLU A 27 -3.24 10.53 -16.44
CA GLU A 27 -2.78 9.82 -17.63
C GLU A 27 -3.84 8.85 -18.18
N ALA A 28 -4.57 8.15 -17.30
CA ALA A 28 -5.66 7.28 -17.71
C ALA A 28 -6.79 8.07 -18.41
N GLN A 29 -7.18 9.22 -17.84
CA GLN A 29 -8.16 10.12 -18.46
C GLN A 29 -7.65 10.66 -19.80
N ARG A 30 -6.36 11.04 -19.89
CA ARG A 30 -5.74 11.49 -21.15
C ARG A 30 -5.79 10.43 -22.25
N ARG A 31 -5.77 9.14 -21.88
CA ARG A 31 -5.92 8.00 -22.80
C ARG A 31 -7.38 7.67 -23.12
N GLY A 32 -8.34 8.40 -22.57
CA GLY A 32 -9.78 8.19 -22.80
C GLY A 32 -10.37 7.04 -21.99
N TYR A 33 -9.76 6.68 -20.87
CA TYR A 33 -10.33 5.66 -19.99
C TYR A 33 -11.47 6.27 -19.18
N GLU A 34 -12.53 5.49 -18.97
CA GLU A 34 -13.60 5.84 -18.04
C GLU A 34 -13.11 5.55 -16.62
N LEU A 35 -13.06 6.58 -15.79
CA LEU A 35 -12.58 6.46 -14.42
C LEU A 35 -13.75 6.18 -13.48
N HIS A 36 -13.58 5.16 -12.66
CA HIS A 36 -14.48 4.83 -11.56
C HIS A 36 -13.73 5.02 -10.24
N TYR A 37 -14.36 5.66 -9.28
CA TYR A 37 -13.83 5.88 -7.95
C TYR A 37 -14.60 5.05 -6.93
N MET A 38 -13.86 4.41 -6.02
CA MET A 38 -14.42 3.66 -4.90
C MET A 38 -13.52 3.75 -3.67
N GLU A 39 -14.12 3.65 -2.50
CA GLU A 39 -13.45 3.55 -1.21
C GLU A 39 -13.60 2.13 -0.64
N MET A 40 -12.90 1.82 0.46
CA MET A 40 -13.00 0.50 1.09
C MET A 40 -14.44 0.13 1.46
N ALA A 41 -15.22 1.11 1.92
CA ALA A 41 -16.62 0.91 2.32
C ALA A 41 -17.58 0.69 1.14
N ASP A 42 -17.13 0.97 -0.09
CA ASP A 42 -17.92 0.75 -1.29
C ASP A 42 -17.77 -0.69 -1.82
N LEU A 43 -16.70 -1.39 -1.44
CA LEU A 43 -16.44 -2.78 -1.82
C LEU A 43 -17.32 -3.72 -1.01
N TYR A 44 -17.98 -4.66 -1.69
CA TYR A 44 -18.76 -5.68 -1.02
C TYR A 44 -18.79 -6.98 -1.83
N LEU A 45 -19.22 -8.04 -1.16
CA LEU A 45 -19.29 -9.38 -1.71
C LEU A 45 -20.68 -9.94 -1.44
N ILE A 46 -21.37 -10.41 -2.48
CA ILE A 46 -22.67 -11.07 -2.37
C ILE A 46 -22.62 -12.42 -3.06
N ASN A 47 -22.84 -13.51 -2.29
CA ASN A 47 -22.85 -14.88 -2.80
C ASN A 47 -21.63 -15.26 -3.66
N GLY A 48 -20.43 -14.78 -3.33
CA GLY A 48 -19.22 -15.04 -4.13
C GLY A 48 -18.91 -13.98 -5.20
N GLU A 49 -19.85 -13.10 -5.53
CA GLU A 49 -19.68 -12.04 -6.54
C GLU A 49 -19.15 -10.76 -5.91
N ALA A 50 -18.04 -10.25 -6.45
CA ALA A 50 -17.45 -8.99 -6.00
C ALA A 50 -18.08 -7.79 -6.72
N ARG A 51 -18.56 -6.84 -5.93
CA ARG A 51 -19.30 -5.67 -6.40
C ARG A 51 -18.81 -4.42 -5.69
N ALA A 52 -19.13 -3.27 -6.28
CA ALA A 52 -18.89 -2.00 -5.63
C ALA A 52 -19.92 -0.94 -6.02
N ARG A 53 -20.18 -0.03 -5.09
CA ARG A 53 -20.79 1.27 -5.40
C ARG A 53 -19.71 2.22 -5.89
N THR A 54 -19.75 2.59 -7.16
CA THR A 54 -18.72 3.45 -7.77
C THR A 54 -19.30 4.78 -8.18
N ARG A 55 -18.47 5.83 -8.16
CA ARG A 55 -18.77 7.13 -8.79
C ARG A 55 -17.91 7.29 -10.03
N THR A 56 -18.47 7.71 -11.16
CA THR A 56 -17.64 8.13 -12.28
C THR A 56 -16.81 9.34 -11.87
N LEU A 57 -15.56 9.41 -12.34
CA LEU A 57 -14.61 10.40 -11.88
C LEU A 57 -14.03 11.18 -13.06
N ARG A 58 -13.92 12.49 -12.91
CA ARG A 58 -13.06 13.34 -13.72
C ARG A 58 -12.02 13.98 -12.84
N VAL A 59 -10.80 14.11 -13.36
CA VAL A 59 -9.68 14.75 -12.66
C VAL A 59 -9.05 15.85 -13.52
N GLU A 60 -8.52 16.87 -12.87
CA GLU A 60 -7.86 18.00 -13.54
C GLU A 60 -6.69 18.50 -12.70
N GLN A 61 -5.57 18.87 -13.32
CA GLN A 61 -4.43 19.48 -12.63
C GLN A 61 -4.74 20.94 -12.23
N ASN A 62 -5.66 21.11 -11.28
CA ASN A 62 -6.16 22.39 -10.80
C ASN A 62 -6.21 22.39 -9.26
N TYR A 63 -5.54 23.35 -8.62
CA TYR A 63 -5.43 23.40 -7.15
C TYR A 63 -6.71 23.80 -6.42
N ASP A 64 -7.69 24.36 -7.12
CA ASP A 64 -8.97 24.76 -6.53
C ASP A 64 -10.04 23.66 -6.69
N LYS A 65 -9.99 22.90 -7.80
CA LYS A 65 -10.91 21.80 -8.09
C LYS A 65 -10.20 20.74 -8.93
N TRP A 66 -9.60 19.74 -8.28
CA TRP A 66 -8.84 18.69 -8.98
C TRP A 66 -9.64 17.43 -9.29
N TYR A 67 -10.89 17.33 -8.81
CA TYR A 67 -11.77 16.21 -9.10
C TYR A 67 -13.23 16.65 -9.24
N GLU A 68 -14.00 15.84 -9.94
CA GLU A 68 -15.45 15.96 -10.06
C GLU A 68 -16.06 14.56 -10.15
N PHE A 69 -17.04 14.28 -9.28
CA PHE A 69 -17.83 13.06 -9.37
C PHE A 69 -18.99 13.23 -10.35
N GLY A 70 -19.22 12.23 -11.18
CA GLY A 70 -20.40 12.09 -12.01
C GLY A 70 -21.43 11.16 -11.38
N SER A 71 -22.07 10.32 -12.20
CA SER A 71 -23.05 9.33 -11.75
C SER A 71 -22.49 8.35 -10.72
N GLU A 72 -23.36 7.95 -9.80
CA GLU A 72 -23.13 6.83 -8.88
C GLU A 72 -23.87 5.59 -9.39
N GLN A 73 -23.22 4.43 -9.32
CA GLN A 73 -23.78 3.16 -9.77
C GLN A 73 -23.21 1.99 -8.99
N GLU A 74 -24.03 0.96 -8.78
CA GLU A 74 -23.55 -0.35 -8.36
C GLU A 74 -23.17 -1.20 -9.57
N ILE A 75 -21.95 -1.72 -9.58
CA ILE A 75 -21.43 -2.54 -10.68
C ILE A 75 -20.80 -3.82 -10.14
N LYS A 76 -20.69 -4.84 -11.00
CA LYS A 76 -19.78 -5.94 -10.74
C LYS A 76 -18.36 -5.43 -10.93
N LEU A 77 -17.44 -5.82 -10.07
CA LEU A 77 -16.03 -5.46 -10.28
C LEU A 77 -15.48 -6.10 -11.56
N ALA A 78 -16.02 -7.26 -11.95
CA ALA A 78 -15.74 -7.95 -13.22
C ALA A 78 -16.09 -7.14 -14.48
N ASP A 79 -16.96 -6.13 -14.37
CA ASP A 79 -17.30 -5.23 -15.49
C ASP A 79 -16.19 -4.19 -15.78
N LEU A 80 -15.19 -4.10 -14.90
CA LEU A 80 -14.02 -3.24 -15.05
C LEU A 80 -12.88 -4.04 -15.67
N ASP A 81 -12.10 -3.39 -16.53
CA ASP A 81 -10.94 -4.04 -17.14
C ASP A 81 -9.76 -4.08 -16.17
N VAL A 82 -9.61 -3.03 -15.34
CA VAL A 82 -8.48 -2.90 -14.42
C VAL A 82 -8.85 -2.11 -13.15
N ILE A 83 -8.38 -2.59 -12.01
CA ILE A 83 -8.51 -1.95 -10.70
C ILE A 83 -7.11 -1.69 -10.13
N LEU A 84 -6.83 -0.43 -9.80
CA LEU A 84 -5.65 -0.03 -9.06
C LEU A 84 -5.98 0.00 -7.56
N MET A 85 -5.45 -0.97 -6.81
CA MET A 85 -5.54 -1.01 -5.34
C MET A 85 -4.54 -0.01 -4.75
N ARG A 86 -5.01 1.21 -4.47
CA ARG A 86 -4.22 2.35 -4.01
C ARG A 86 -4.58 2.78 -2.58
N LYS A 87 -5.14 1.87 -1.80
CA LYS A 87 -5.32 2.03 -0.35
C LYS A 87 -3.94 2.15 0.29
N ASP A 88 -3.68 3.24 1.02
CA ASP A 88 -2.44 3.33 1.79
C ASP A 88 -2.48 2.31 2.94
N PRO A 89 -1.33 1.82 3.40
CA PRO A 89 -1.29 1.03 4.63
C PRO A 89 -1.85 1.79 5.86
N PRO A 90 -2.07 1.11 7.00
CA PRO A 90 -1.44 -0.15 7.41
C PRO A 90 -1.94 -1.37 6.63
N PHE A 91 -1.07 -2.39 6.55
CA PHE A 91 -1.47 -3.72 6.12
C PHE A 91 -2.11 -4.41 7.33
N ASP A 92 -3.42 -4.26 7.46
CA ASP A 92 -4.23 -4.83 8.52
C ASP A 92 -5.20 -5.88 7.97
N THR A 93 -6.01 -6.44 8.86
CA THR A 93 -6.99 -7.46 8.50
C THR A 93 -8.03 -6.94 7.51
N GLU A 94 -8.40 -5.66 7.56
CA GLU A 94 -9.34 -5.05 6.61
C GLU A 94 -8.73 -4.93 5.21
N PHE A 95 -7.44 -4.60 5.12
CA PHE A 95 -6.69 -4.65 3.86
C PHE A 95 -6.71 -6.07 3.27
N ILE A 96 -6.48 -7.09 4.11
CA ILE A 96 -6.54 -8.50 3.71
C ILE A 96 -7.94 -8.87 3.21
N TYR A 97 -9.00 -8.50 3.91
CA TYR A 97 -10.37 -8.78 3.48
C TYR A 97 -10.71 -8.15 2.14
N ALA A 98 -10.32 -6.89 1.92
CA ALA A 98 -10.47 -6.27 0.61
C ALA A 98 -9.71 -7.02 -0.50
N THR A 99 -8.53 -7.57 -0.21
CA THR A 99 -7.81 -8.38 -1.21
C THR A 99 -8.61 -9.61 -1.63
N TYR A 100 -9.35 -10.28 -0.73
CA TYR A 100 -10.20 -11.42 -1.10
C TYR A 100 -11.39 -10.99 -1.98
N ILE A 101 -11.97 -9.82 -1.72
CA ILE A 101 -13.03 -9.25 -2.60
C ILE A 101 -12.46 -8.98 -3.99
N LEU A 102 -11.30 -8.34 -4.08
CA LEU A 102 -10.64 -8.03 -5.36
C LEU A 102 -10.21 -9.30 -6.11
N GLU A 103 -9.81 -10.35 -5.40
CA GLU A 103 -9.44 -11.65 -5.99
C GLU A 103 -10.62 -12.34 -6.68
N ARG A 104 -11.85 -12.18 -6.18
CA ARG A 104 -13.05 -12.67 -6.87
C ARG A 104 -13.26 -11.97 -8.22
N ALA A 105 -12.97 -10.67 -8.32
CA ALA A 105 -12.98 -9.96 -9.60
C ALA A 105 -11.82 -10.39 -10.51
N GLU A 106 -10.64 -10.67 -9.94
CA GLU A 106 -9.49 -11.20 -10.66
C GLU A 106 -9.81 -12.54 -11.34
N GLU A 107 -10.47 -13.45 -10.63
CA GLU A 107 -10.91 -14.75 -11.14
C GLU A 107 -11.90 -14.64 -12.31
N GLU A 108 -12.68 -13.56 -12.36
CA GLU A 108 -13.62 -13.24 -13.45
C GLU A 108 -12.97 -12.42 -14.60
N GLY A 109 -11.68 -12.09 -14.49
CA GLY A 109 -10.87 -11.54 -15.57
C GLY A 109 -10.49 -10.07 -15.45
N THR A 110 -10.82 -9.39 -14.35
CA THR A 110 -10.35 -8.02 -14.10
C THR A 110 -8.89 -8.02 -13.69
N LEU A 111 -8.06 -7.16 -14.31
CA LEU A 111 -6.67 -7.00 -13.88
C LEU A 111 -6.62 -6.20 -12.57
N ILE A 112 -6.09 -6.80 -11.51
CA ILE A 112 -5.87 -6.09 -10.24
C ILE A 112 -4.40 -5.70 -10.11
N VAL A 113 -4.14 -4.41 -9.87
CA VAL A 113 -2.80 -3.87 -9.69
C VAL A 113 -2.63 -3.33 -8.27
N ASN A 114 -1.81 -3.92 -7.42
CA ASN A 114 -1.07 -5.18 -7.61
C ASN A 114 -1.94 -6.42 -7.32
N LYS A 115 -1.49 -7.59 -7.76
CA LYS A 115 -2.19 -8.88 -7.55
C LYS A 115 -2.55 -9.11 -6.07
N PRO A 116 -3.81 -9.41 -5.73
CA PRO A 116 -4.29 -9.61 -4.35
C PRO A 116 -3.47 -10.62 -3.56
N GLN A 117 -3.20 -11.80 -4.13
CA GLN A 117 -2.37 -12.81 -3.51
C GLN A 117 -0.97 -12.30 -3.19
N SER A 118 -0.32 -11.63 -4.15
CA SER A 118 1.01 -11.06 -3.94
C SER A 118 1.02 -9.96 -2.88
N LEU A 119 -0.06 -9.19 -2.71
CA LEU A 119 -0.17 -8.23 -1.61
C LEU A 119 -0.20 -8.92 -0.24
N ARG A 120 -0.78 -10.12 -0.14
CA ARG A 120 -0.78 -10.91 1.10
C ARG A 120 0.55 -11.63 1.33
N ASP A 121 1.19 -12.10 0.27
CA ASP A 121 2.46 -12.84 0.35
C ASP A 121 3.67 -11.92 0.61
N CYS A 122 3.68 -10.74 -0.02
CA CYS A 122 4.84 -9.86 -0.08
C CYS A 122 4.74 -8.70 0.92
N ASN A 123 4.78 -8.99 2.22
CA ASN A 123 4.85 -7.95 3.25
C ASN A 123 6.08 -7.04 3.07
N GLU A 124 5.90 -5.72 3.12
CA GLU A 124 6.95 -4.73 2.80
C GLU A 124 8.26 -4.91 3.58
N LYS A 125 8.22 -5.47 4.79
CA LYS A 125 9.41 -5.73 5.61
C LYS A 125 9.87 -7.17 5.52
N LEU A 126 8.97 -8.13 5.69
CA LEU A 126 9.32 -9.55 5.74
C LEU A 126 9.69 -10.14 4.38
N TYR A 127 9.20 -9.57 3.27
CA TYR A 127 9.52 -10.09 1.94
C TYR A 127 11.02 -10.00 1.61
N THR A 128 11.77 -9.14 2.32
CA THR A 128 13.23 -9.09 2.25
C THR A 128 13.92 -10.40 2.67
N ALA A 129 13.25 -11.26 3.44
CA ALA A 129 13.80 -12.57 3.84
C ALA A 129 14.09 -13.49 2.65
N TRP A 130 13.39 -13.32 1.53
CA TRP A 130 13.63 -14.07 0.29
C TRP A 130 14.86 -13.59 -0.49
N PHE A 131 15.50 -12.51 -0.04
CA PHE A 131 16.69 -11.89 -0.65
C PHE A 131 17.73 -11.56 0.42
N SER A 132 17.92 -12.49 1.37
CA SER A 132 18.73 -12.25 2.57
C SER A 132 20.18 -11.84 2.28
N ASP A 133 20.73 -12.27 1.15
CA ASP A 133 22.05 -11.92 0.61
C ASP A 133 22.19 -10.45 0.20
N LEU A 134 21.06 -9.76 -0.01
CA LEU A 134 21.00 -8.34 -0.41
C LEU A 134 20.60 -7.42 0.76
N THR A 135 20.41 -7.96 1.96
CA THR A 135 19.90 -7.23 3.13
C THR A 135 20.90 -7.22 4.29
N PRO A 136 20.83 -6.24 5.22
CA PRO A 136 21.59 -6.35 6.47
C PRO A 136 21.18 -7.61 7.25
N GLU A 137 22.03 -8.03 8.18
CA GLU A 137 21.64 -9.06 9.13
C GLU A 137 20.33 -8.63 9.80
N THR A 138 19.33 -9.51 9.73
CA THR A 138 17.96 -9.20 10.11
C THR A 138 17.45 -10.28 11.06
N LEU A 139 16.99 -9.86 12.24
CA LEU A 139 16.30 -10.70 13.20
C LEU A 139 14.83 -10.26 13.28
N VAL A 140 13.91 -11.22 13.20
CA VAL A 140 12.49 -11.01 13.49
C VAL A 140 12.10 -11.86 14.69
N THR A 141 11.66 -11.23 15.78
CA THR A 141 11.35 -11.95 17.02
C THR A 141 10.40 -11.15 17.93
N ARG A 142 9.79 -11.86 18.88
CA ARG A 142 9.08 -11.28 20.04
C ARG A 142 9.89 -11.39 21.33
N ASN A 143 11.02 -12.08 21.30
CA ASN A 143 11.79 -12.44 22.48
C ASN A 143 12.86 -11.37 22.80
N LYS A 144 12.73 -10.73 23.96
CA LYS A 144 13.64 -9.69 24.45
C LYS A 144 15.10 -10.17 24.57
N ALA A 145 15.34 -11.41 24.98
CA ALA A 145 16.69 -11.95 25.13
C ALA A 145 17.38 -12.12 23.76
N GLN A 146 16.65 -12.55 22.73
CA GLN A 146 17.18 -12.61 21.36
C GLN A 146 17.53 -11.22 20.81
N LEU A 147 16.69 -10.21 21.08
CA LEU A 147 16.97 -8.82 20.69
C LEU A 147 18.21 -8.28 21.40
N LYS A 148 18.36 -8.57 22.71
CA LYS A 148 19.54 -8.18 23.49
C LYS A 148 20.81 -8.85 22.96
N ALA A 149 20.78 -10.16 22.70
CA ALA A 149 21.91 -10.87 22.12
C ALA A 149 22.29 -10.35 20.72
N PHE A 150 21.30 -10.00 19.89
CA PHE A 150 21.54 -9.40 18.59
C PHE A 150 22.20 -8.02 18.70
N TRP A 151 21.77 -7.20 19.65
CA TRP A 151 22.42 -5.92 19.96
C TRP A 151 23.85 -6.11 20.48
N GLU A 152 24.09 -7.02 21.42
CA GLU A 152 25.43 -7.33 21.95
C GLU A 152 26.40 -7.78 20.84
N LYS A 153 25.90 -8.55 19.85
CA LYS A 153 26.70 -8.95 18.68
C LYS A 153 27.11 -7.77 17.78
N HIS A 154 26.22 -6.81 17.57
CA HIS A 154 26.40 -5.78 16.54
C HIS A 154 26.77 -4.38 17.06
N GLY A 155 26.51 -4.08 18.33
CA GLY A 155 26.77 -2.78 18.98
C GLY A 155 25.88 -1.62 18.50
N ASP A 156 25.44 -1.60 17.24
CA ASP A 156 24.59 -0.55 16.66
C ASP A 156 23.52 -1.18 15.77
N ILE A 157 22.26 -1.11 16.18
CA ILE A 157 21.13 -1.75 15.50
C ILE A 157 19.96 -0.78 15.28
N ILE A 158 19.12 -1.10 14.32
CA ILE A 158 17.81 -0.49 14.09
C ILE A 158 16.74 -1.48 14.51
N MET A 159 15.80 -1.05 15.36
CA MET A 159 14.61 -1.81 15.76
C MET A 159 13.35 -1.11 15.24
N LYS A 160 12.41 -1.87 14.68
CA LYS A 160 11.18 -1.33 14.07
C LYS A 160 10.01 -2.32 14.13
N PRO A 161 8.75 -1.86 14.14
CA PRO A 161 7.58 -2.73 14.06
C PRO A 161 7.42 -3.31 12.65
N LEU A 162 6.59 -4.35 12.51
CA LEU A 162 6.31 -4.97 11.21
C LEU A 162 5.16 -4.29 10.44
N ASP A 163 4.19 -3.71 11.15
CA ASP A 163 2.92 -3.19 10.64
C ASP A 163 2.89 -1.66 10.37
N GLY A 164 3.89 -0.91 10.86
CA GLY A 164 3.95 0.55 10.69
C GLY A 164 4.45 1.04 9.31
N MET A 165 4.05 2.27 8.95
CA MET A 165 4.53 3.00 7.77
C MET A 165 5.22 4.32 8.12
N GLY A 166 5.90 4.94 7.14
CA GLY A 166 6.35 6.33 7.24
C GLY A 166 7.45 6.61 8.27
N GLY A 167 8.16 5.58 8.74
CA GLY A 167 9.19 5.72 9.75
C GLY A 167 8.68 5.76 11.20
N ALA A 168 7.39 5.48 11.43
CA ALA A 168 6.85 5.36 12.77
C ALA A 168 7.59 4.27 13.57
N SER A 169 7.98 4.61 14.80
CA SER A 169 8.61 3.71 15.78
C SER A 169 9.88 3.01 15.28
N ILE A 170 10.70 3.71 14.48
CA ILE A 170 12.06 3.26 14.15
C ILE A 170 13.02 3.78 15.22
N PHE A 171 13.64 2.86 15.96
CA PHE A 171 14.62 3.17 17.00
C PHE A 171 16.01 2.75 16.53
N ARG A 172 17.01 3.62 16.74
CA ARG A 172 18.42 3.25 16.64
C ARG A 172 18.96 3.03 18.04
N VAL A 173 19.49 1.84 18.30
CA VAL A 173 20.01 1.44 19.60
C VAL A 173 21.51 1.23 19.46
N LYS A 174 22.29 2.15 20.04
CA LYS A 174 23.75 2.12 20.01
C LYS A 174 24.33 1.40 21.22
N GLU A 175 25.64 1.21 21.22
CA GLU A 175 26.36 0.65 22.34
C GLU A 175 26.17 1.53 23.58
N GLY A 176 25.91 0.90 24.73
CA GLY A 176 25.62 1.60 25.99
C GLY A 176 24.24 2.25 26.09
N ASP A 177 23.34 2.10 25.11
CA ASP A 177 21.99 2.68 25.20
C ASP A 177 21.18 2.02 26.34
N PRO A 178 20.75 2.80 27.36
CA PRO A 178 20.01 2.24 28.50
C PRO A 178 18.59 1.79 28.12
N ASN A 179 18.09 2.17 26.93
CA ASN A 179 16.69 2.01 26.57
C ASN A 179 16.39 0.72 25.79
N ILE A 180 17.38 -0.15 25.52
CA ILE A 180 17.12 -1.40 24.79
C ILE A 180 15.98 -2.22 25.40
N GLY A 181 15.89 -2.23 26.74
CA GLY A 181 14.86 -2.96 27.46
C GLY A 181 13.45 -2.45 27.15
N VAL A 182 13.23 -1.14 27.31
CA VAL A 182 11.92 -0.49 27.08
C VAL A 182 11.56 -0.44 25.61
N ILE A 183 12.54 -0.27 24.71
CA ILE A 183 12.31 -0.30 23.25
C ILE A 183 11.82 -1.69 22.83
N ALA A 184 12.46 -2.76 23.30
CA ALA A 184 12.03 -4.12 23.02
C ALA A 184 10.61 -4.39 23.54
N GLU A 185 10.31 -4.00 24.78
CA GLU A 185 8.98 -4.15 25.37
C GLU A 185 7.91 -3.35 24.62
N THR A 186 8.22 -2.12 24.21
CA THR A 186 7.32 -1.26 23.45
C THR A 186 7.01 -1.85 22.08
N LEU A 187 8.05 -2.24 21.32
CA LEU A 187 7.88 -2.76 19.96
C LEU A 187 7.24 -4.16 19.90
N THR A 188 7.45 -4.97 20.94
CA THR A 188 6.88 -6.31 21.02
C THR A 188 5.58 -6.36 21.80
N GLU A 189 5.04 -5.24 22.28
CA GLU A 189 3.88 -5.21 23.20
C GLU A 189 4.04 -6.23 24.34
N LEU A 190 5.15 -6.12 25.09
CA LEU A 190 5.51 -7.05 26.16
C LEU A 190 5.62 -8.52 25.68
N GLY A 191 6.14 -8.74 24.48
CA GLY A 191 6.34 -10.07 23.88
C GLY A 191 5.14 -10.63 23.09
N ASN A 192 4.03 -9.88 22.97
CA ASN A 192 2.84 -10.30 22.23
C ASN A 192 2.91 -10.05 20.71
N ARG A 193 3.85 -9.22 20.23
CA ARG A 193 4.06 -8.90 18.81
C ARG A 193 5.49 -9.14 18.34
N TYR A 194 5.62 -9.47 17.05
CA TYR A 194 6.92 -9.53 16.38
C TYR A 194 7.41 -8.11 16.07
N CYS A 195 8.70 -7.89 16.27
CA CYS A 195 9.42 -6.74 15.75
C CYS A 195 10.60 -7.21 14.90
N MET A 196 11.22 -6.26 14.18
CA MET A 196 12.41 -6.50 13.37
C MET A 196 13.59 -5.70 13.91
N ALA A 197 14.73 -6.36 14.06
CA ALA A 197 16.04 -5.75 14.34
C ALA A 197 16.98 -5.97 13.16
N GLN A 198 17.74 -4.94 12.79
CA GLN A 198 18.75 -4.99 11.71
C GLN A 198 20.03 -4.30 12.16
N ASN A 199 21.21 -4.79 11.77
CA ASN A 199 22.44 -4.06 12.07
C ASN A 199 22.44 -2.70 11.33
N TYR A 200 22.93 -1.64 11.99
CA TYR A 200 22.95 -0.31 11.39
C TYR A 200 23.93 -0.24 10.21
N LEU A 201 23.48 0.34 9.09
CA LEU A 201 24.33 0.63 7.94
C LEU A 201 24.69 2.12 7.95
N PRO A 202 25.98 2.50 8.02
CA PRO A 202 26.40 3.89 7.88
C PRO A 202 25.95 4.48 6.54
N ARG A 203 25.71 5.79 6.49
CA ARG A 203 25.20 6.50 5.30
C ARG A 203 26.03 6.25 4.03
N SER A 204 27.33 5.99 4.15
CA SER A 204 28.21 5.62 3.03
C SER A 204 27.86 4.28 2.37
N LYS A 205 27.20 3.37 3.09
CA LYS A 205 26.71 2.08 2.58
C LYS A 205 25.21 2.11 2.21
N MET A 206 24.50 3.18 2.55
CA MET A 206 23.03 3.28 2.45
C MET A 206 22.54 3.81 1.09
N ALA A 207 23.44 4.29 0.22
CA ALA A 207 23.08 4.84 -1.09
C ALA A 207 22.37 3.83 -2.02
N ILE A 208 22.48 2.53 -1.73
CA ILE A 208 21.85 1.44 -2.52
C ILE A 208 20.58 0.90 -1.83
N SER A 209 20.43 1.05 -0.51
CA SER A 209 19.30 0.45 0.25
C SER A 209 18.07 1.37 0.36
N ALA A 210 18.18 2.64 -0.02
CA ALA A 210 17.19 3.68 0.26
C ALA A 210 16.03 3.80 -0.76
N SER A 211 15.70 2.74 -1.52
CA SER A 211 14.49 2.73 -2.35
C SER A 211 13.33 1.90 -1.78
N TRP A 212 13.57 1.09 -0.73
CA TRP A 212 12.58 0.10 -0.31
C TRP A 212 11.60 0.58 0.77
N SER A 213 11.91 1.61 1.57
CA SER A 213 11.00 2.11 2.62
C SER A 213 10.23 3.39 2.26
N SER A 214 10.53 4.01 1.12
CA SER A 214 9.85 5.24 0.67
C SER A 214 9.70 5.34 -0.85
N THR A 215 10.09 4.31 -1.60
CA THR A 215 10.12 4.35 -3.08
C THR A 215 9.65 3.05 -3.73
N ALA A 216 8.61 2.41 -3.20
CA ALA A 216 7.77 1.49 -3.98
C ALA A 216 6.96 2.21 -5.11
N SER A 217 7.29 3.48 -5.41
CA SER A 217 6.70 4.29 -6.48
C SER A 217 7.67 4.59 -7.65
N ARG A 218 8.78 3.86 -7.75
CA ARG A 218 9.69 3.93 -8.93
C ARG A 218 9.99 2.55 -9.51
N CYS A 219 8.97 1.87 -10.01
CA CYS A 219 9.13 0.92 -11.12
C CYS A 219 8.56 1.57 -12.38
N LEU A 220 9.42 2.32 -13.06
CA LEU A 220 9.16 2.82 -14.41
C LEU A 220 9.85 1.88 -15.41
N THR A 221 9.02 1.39 -16.33
CA THR A 221 9.36 1.11 -17.74
C THR A 221 9.94 -0.26 -18.10
N ALA A 222 9.04 -1.23 -18.28
CA ALA A 222 9.06 -2.12 -19.44
C ALA A 222 7.61 -2.54 -19.77
N TRP A 223 6.87 -1.65 -20.44
CA TRP A 223 5.55 -1.98 -20.97
C TRP A 223 5.71 -2.96 -22.15
N ARG A 224 5.69 -4.26 -21.88
CA ARG A 224 5.22 -5.22 -22.89
C ARG A 224 3.70 -5.27 -22.76
N VAL A 225 3.03 -4.61 -23.71
CA VAL A 225 1.59 -4.76 -23.96
C VAL A 225 1.33 -6.24 -24.22
N PHE A 226 0.75 -6.94 -23.26
CA PHE A 226 0.20 -8.28 -23.48
C PHE A 226 -1.07 -8.11 -24.32
N ARG A 227 -0.99 -8.45 -25.61
CA ARG A 227 -2.18 -8.71 -26.41
C ARG A 227 -2.80 -10.01 -25.93
N ARG A 228 -4.04 -9.96 -25.42
CA ARG A 228 -4.99 -11.08 -25.48
C ARG A 228 -6.33 -10.56 -26.00
N ALA A 229 -7.05 -11.48 -26.63
CA ALA A 229 -8.10 -11.27 -27.63
C ALA A 229 -9.13 -10.18 -27.30
N ALA A 230 -9.51 -9.44 -28.35
CA ALA A 230 -10.39 -8.29 -28.32
C ALA A 230 -11.74 -8.57 -27.63
N LYS A 231 -12.01 -7.87 -26.53
CA LYS A 231 -13.37 -7.35 -26.29
C LYS A 231 -13.64 -6.27 -27.36
N PRO A 232 -14.84 -6.20 -27.95
CA PRO A 232 -15.17 -5.17 -28.93
C PRO A 232 -14.92 -3.78 -28.35
N ALA A 233 -14.48 -2.84 -29.20
CA ALA A 233 -14.06 -1.49 -28.83
C ALA A 233 -15.21 -0.73 -28.15
N ALA A 234 -15.28 -0.82 -26.83
CA ALA A 234 -16.11 -0.01 -25.96
C ALA A 234 -15.24 0.34 -24.75
N THR A 235 -14.99 1.64 -24.55
CA THR A 235 -14.43 2.30 -23.37
C THR A 235 -13.77 1.41 -22.32
N TRP A 236 -12.43 1.45 -22.24
CA TRP A 236 -11.68 0.85 -21.14
C TRP A 236 -12.08 1.51 -19.80
N ARG A 237 -12.42 0.70 -18.80
CA ARG A 237 -12.79 1.18 -17.45
C ARG A 237 -11.66 0.92 -16.44
N LEU A 238 -11.17 1.99 -15.81
CA LEU A 238 -10.11 1.94 -14.80
C LEU A 238 -10.63 2.48 -13.46
N VAL A 239 -10.36 1.74 -12.37
CA VAL A 239 -10.59 2.25 -11.01
C VAL A 239 -9.30 2.61 -10.29
N VAL A 240 -9.32 3.69 -9.52
CA VAL A 240 -8.41 3.90 -8.38
C VAL A 240 -9.22 3.84 -7.10
N ALA A 241 -8.94 2.85 -6.26
CA ALA A 241 -9.47 2.85 -4.90
C ALA A 241 -8.60 3.77 -4.03
N ALA A 242 -9.09 4.94 -3.62
CA ALA A 242 -8.34 5.85 -2.76
C ALA A 242 -8.91 5.86 -1.32
N ASN A 243 -7.98 5.65 -0.39
CA ASN A 243 -7.88 5.80 1.07
C ASN A 243 -9.07 6.10 2.03
N PRO A 244 -8.79 6.19 3.33
CA PRO A 244 -9.30 7.21 4.25
C PRO A 244 -8.13 8.05 4.82
N VAL A 245 -8.26 9.38 4.87
CA VAL A 245 -7.31 10.24 5.63
C VAL A 245 -7.79 10.28 7.09
N ARG A 246 -6.88 9.98 8.03
CA ARG A 246 -7.02 10.36 9.45
C ARG A 246 -6.43 11.75 9.66
#